data_AF-A0A7S3HIY7-F1
#
_entry.id   AF-A0A7S3HIY7-F1
#
_cell.length_a   1.000
_cell.length_b   1.000
_cell.length_c   1.000
_cell.angle_alpha   90.00
_cell.angle_beta   90.00
_cell.angle_gamma   90.00
#
_symmetry.space_group_name_H-M   'P 1'
#
loop_
_entity.id
_entity.type
_entity.pdbx_description
1 polymer ?
#
loop_
_entity_poly.entity_id
_entity_poly.type
_entity_poly.pdbx_seq_one_letter_code
_entity_poly.pdbx_strand_id
1 'polypeptide(L)'
;FRLKFCRQYLLCGTSTQAPCAMPANSEKEHLSIVICGHVDSGKSTTTGRLIFELGGLPERELEKLKAEAERLGKGSFAFAFYMDRQKEERERGVTIACTTKEFYTEKWHYTIIDAPGHRDFIKNMITGASQADVALIMVPADGNFTTAIAKGNHKAGE
;
A
#
# COMPACT_ATOMS: atom_id res chain seq x y z
N PHE A 1 9.65 9.90 12.59
CA PHE A 1 8.21 9.79 12.27
C PHE A 1 7.49 9.00 13.36
N ARG A 2 7.13 9.68 14.45
CA ARG A 2 6.28 9.12 15.51
C ARG A 2 4.88 9.62 15.22
N LEU A 3 4.17 8.94 14.32
CA LEU A 3 2.75 9.22 14.12
C LEU A 3 2.08 9.05 15.48
N LYS A 4 1.60 10.15 16.05
CA LYS A 4 0.55 10.15 17.07
C LYS A 4 -0.75 9.69 16.38
N PHE A 5 -0.76 8.44 15.92
CA PHE A 5 -2.00 7.76 15.59
C PHE A 5 -2.57 7.32 16.94
N CYS A 6 -3.47 8.15 17.46
CA CYS A 6 -4.50 7.81 18.43
C CYS A 6 -4.10 6.79 19.52
N ARG A 7 -3.43 7.30 20.57
CA ARG A 7 -3.23 6.61 21.86
C ARG A 7 -4.53 6.61 22.69
N GLN A 8 -5.69 6.42 22.06
CA GLN A 8 -7.01 6.44 22.71
C GLN A 8 -7.70 5.05 22.69
N TYR A 9 -7.02 3.98 22.27
CA TYR A 9 -7.59 2.63 22.21
C TYR A 9 -6.74 1.56 22.94
N LEU A 10 -5.91 1.96 23.90
CA LEU A 10 -5.43 1.04 24.93
C LEU A 10 -6.10 1.43 26.24
N LEU A 11 -7.24 0.79 26.57
CA LEU A 11 -7.76 0.51 27.92
C LEU A 11 -9.22 0.03 27.83
N CYS A 12 -9.42 -1.18 27.29
CA CYS A 12 -10.58 -2.04 27.57
C CYS A 12 -10.18 -3.42 27.02
N GLY A 13 -9.71 -4.37 27.83
CA GLY A 13 -10.58 -5.16 28.70
C GLY A 13 -10.93 -6.48 28.00
N THR A 14 -10.08 -7.50 28.17
CA THR A 14 -10.36 -8.95 28.17
C THR A 14 -11.58 -9.48 27.39
N SER A 15 -11.35 -10.28 26.32
CA SER A 15 -11.88 -11.65 26.11
C SER A 15 -11.88 -12.07 24.62
N THR A 16 -11.18 -13.18 24.31
CA THR A 16 -11.49 -14.21 23.28
C THR A 16 -11.63 -13.86 21.77
N GLN A 17 -11.31 -14.85 20.95
CA GLN A 17 -10.98 -14.81 19.51
C GLN A 17 -12.19 -14.81 18.54
N ALA A 18 -11.97 -14.17 17.37
CA ALA A 18 -12.49 -14.47 16.01
C ALA A 18 -13.99 -14.28 15.66
N PRO A 19 -14.33 -14.31 14.36
CA PRO A 19 -14.01 -13.36 13.29
C PRO A 19 -15.20 -12.39 13.09
N CYS A 20 -14.93 -11.12 12.79
CA CYS A 20 -16.01 -10.16 12.56
C CYS A 20 -16.64 -10.37 11.16
N ALA A 21 -17.48 -11.40 11.03
CA ALA A 21 -18.49 -11.47 10.00
C ALA A 21 -19.61 -10.49 10.40
N MET A 22 -19.57 -9.28 9.85
CA MET A 22 -20.70 -8.35 9.91
C MET A 22 -21.44 -8.36 8.58
N PRO A 23 -22.78 -8.27 8.60
CA PRO A 23 -23.65 -8.52 7.46
C PRO A 23 -23.56 -7.42 6.40
N ALA A 24 -23.86 -7.81 5.17
CA ALA A 24 -24.06 -6.91 4.04
C ALA A 24 -25.25 -5.95 4.31
N ASN A 25 -25.14 -4.75 3.71
CA ASN A 25 -26.24 -3.86 3.32
C ASN A 25 -26.62 -2.66 4.24
N SER A 26 -25.64 -1.84 4.60
CA SER A 26 -25.81 -0.38 4.57
C SER A 26 -24.80 0.18 3.58
N GLU A 27 -25.21 1.09 2.69
CA GLU A 27 -24.29 1.79 1.77
C GLU A 27 -23.26 2.55 2.61
N LYS A 28 -22.15 1.89 2.94
CA LYS A 28 -21.01 2.54 3.56
C LYS A 28 -20.46 3.49 2.51
N GLU A 29 -20.20 4.73 2.92
CA GLU A 29 -19.58 5.70 2.02
C GLU A 29 -18.27 5.10 1.49
N HIS A 30 -18.12 5.19 0.17
CA HIS A 30 -16.98 4.67 -0.57
C HIS A 30 -15.95 5.78 -0.72
N LEU A 31 -14.69 5.45 -0.44
CA LEU A 31 -13.58 6.38 -0.65
C LEU A 31 -12.44 5.68 -1.38
N SER A 32 -12.09 6.24 -2.54
CA SER A 32 -10.95 5.75 -3.32
C SER A 32 -9.71 6.60 -3.06
N ILE A 33 -8.62 5.94 -2.64
CA ILE A 33 -7.35 6.58 -2.29
C ILE A 33 -6.25 6.05 -3.22
N VAL A 34 -5.58 6.94 -3.94
CA VAL A 34 -4.37 6.61 -4.70
C VAL A 34 -3.11 6.93 -3.90
N ILE A 35 -2.13 6.03 -3.89
CA ILE A 35 -0.85 6.21 -3.22
C ILE A 35 0.23 6.48 -4.27
N CYS A 36 0.79 7.68 -4.23
CA CYS A 36 1.78 8.19 -5.18
C CYS A 36 3.06 8.61 -4.46
N GLY A 37 4.19 8.68 -5.17
CA GLY A 37 5.49 9.02 -4.57
C GLY A 37 6.68 8.48 -5.36
N HIS A 38 7.88 8.93 -4.99
CA HIS A 38 9.14 8.58 -5.67
C HIS A 38 9.45 7.07 -5.64
N VAL A 39 10.33 6.60 -6.51
CA VAL A 39 10.88 5.23 -6.40
C VAL A 39 11.53 5.06 -5.02
N ASP A 40 11.40 3.87 -4.43
CA ASP A 40 11.92 3.54 -3.09
C ASP A 40 11.35 4.34 -1.91
N SER A 41 10.28 5.13 -2.10
CA SER A 41 9.58 5.80 -0.99
C SER A 41 8.76 4.84 -0.10
N GLY A 42 8.74 3.54 -0.42
CA GLY A 42 8.03 2.52 0.37
C GLY A 42 6.51 2.55 0.24
N LYS A 43 5.96 2.96 -0.91
CA LYS A 43 4.51 2.98 -1.22
C LYS A 43 3.84 1.65 -0.93
N SER A 44 4.11 0.65 -1.76
CA SER A 44 3.49 -0.68 -1.70
C SER A 44 3.74 -1.39 -0.36
N THR A 45 4.91 -1.16 0.24
CA THR A 45 5.24 -1.70 1.57
C THR A 45 4.36 -1.11 2.67
N THR A 46 4.16 0.21 2.65
CA THR A 46 3.32 0.91 3.65
C THR A 46 1.86 0.57 3.44
N THR A 47 1.42 0.50 2.20
CA THR A 47 0.06 0.06 1.82
C THR A 47 -0.23 -1.36 2.31
N GLY A 48 0.66 -2.32 1.99
CA GLY A 48 0.49 -3.70 2.43
C GLY A 48 0.50 -3.83 3.95
N ARG A 49 1.29 -3.02 4.64
CA ARG A 49 1.29 -2.98 6.11
C ARG A 49 -0.01 -2.42 6.69
N LEU A 50 -0.54 -1.35 6.10
CA LEU A 50 -1.80 -0.73 6.53
C LEU A 50 -2.97 -1.72 6.39
N ILE A 51 -3.05 -2.42 5.26
CA ILE A 51 -4.10 -3.42 5.02
C ILE A 51 -4.01 -4.57 6.03
N PHE A 52 -2.79 -4.99 6.39
CA PHE A 52 -2.57 -6.01 7.41
C PHE A 52 -3.05 -5.55 8.80
N GLU A 53 -2.68 -4.34 9.24
CA GLU A 53 -3.08 -3.84 10.56
C GLU A 53 -4.58 -3.60 10.68
N LEU A 54 -5.26 -3.28 9.57
CA LEU A 54 -6.71 -3.11 9.51
C LEU A 54 -7.46 -4.44 9.37
N GLY A 55 -6.77 -5.58 9.40
CA GLY A 55 -7.37 -6.91 9.32
C GLY A 55 -7.88 -7.28 7.93
N GLY A 56 -7.48 -6.55 6.89
CA GLY A 56 -7.84 -6.85 5.50
C GLY A 56 -7.09 -8.04 4.90
N LEU A 57 -6.06 -8.56 5.60
CA LEU A 57 -5.23 -9.66 5.13
C LEU A 57 -5.11 -10.74 6.22
N PRO A 58 -5.56 -11.99 5.97
CA PRO A 58 -5.50 -13.06 6.96
C PRO A 58 -4.05 -13.50 7.21
N GLU A 59 -3.69 -13.72 8.47
CA GLU A 59 -2.30 -14.02 8.88
C GLU A 59 -1.66 -15.19 8.12
N ARG A 60 -2.45 -16.22 7.78
CA ARG A 60 -2.02 -17.36 6.96
C ARG A 60 -1.56 -16.98 5.56
N GLU A 61 -2.17 -15.97 4.94
CA GLU A 61 -1.76 -15.48 3.62
C GLU A 61 -0.45 -14.68 3.74
N LEU A 62 -0.28 -13.92 4.82
CA LEU A 62 0.98 -13.22 5.10
C LEU A 62 2.15 -14.20 5.28
N GLU A 63 1.95 -15.30 5.98
CA GLU A 63 2.98 -16.34 6.15
C GLU A 63 3.42 -16.93 4.81
N LYS A 64 2.47 -17.21 3.90
CA LYS A 64 2.78 -17.68 2.55
C LYS A 64 3.59 -16.66 1.76
N LEU A 65 3.20 -15.39 1.82
CA LEU A 65 3.90 -14.30 1.13
C LEU A 65 5.29 -14.08 1.71
N LYS A 66 5.47 -14.20 3.04
CA LYS A 66 6.78 -14.16 3.68
C LYS A 66 7.69 -15.30 3.22
N ALA A 67 7.17 -16.53 3.19
CA ALA A 67 7.93 -17.68 2.71
C ALA A 67 8.32 -17.54 1.22
N GLU A 68 7.42 -17.01 0.39
CA GLU A 68 7.71 -16.74 -1.02
C GLU A 68 8.77 -15.63 -1.19
N ALA A 69 8.65 -14.55 -0.42
CA ALA A 69 9.60 -13.44 -0.43
C ALA A 69 10.98 -13.89 0.06
N GLU A 70 11.05 -14.74 1.09
CA GLU A 70 12.30 -15.33 1.59
C GLU A 70 12.94 -16.25 0.54
N ARG A 71 12.15 -17.08 -0.15
CA ARG A 71 12.65 -17.92 -1.26
C ARG A 71 13.25 -17.10 -2.40
N LEU A 72 12.75 -15.89 -2.63
CA LEU A 72 13.24 -14.97 -3.66
C LEU A 72 14.35 -14.03 -3.13
N GLY A 73 14.83 -14.21 -1.88
CA GLY A 73 15.87 -13.39 -1.28
C GLY A 73 15.43 -11.97 -0.91
N LYS A 74 14.13 -11.70 -0.87
CA LYS A 74 13.51 -10.39 -0.62
C LYS A 74 12.60 -10.39 0.61
N GLY A 75 13.03 -11.02 1.71
CA GLY A 75 12.21 -11.20 2.92
C GLY A 75 11.64 -9.90 3.52
N SER A 76 12.32 -8.76 3.34
CA SER A 76 11.84 -7.43 3.78
C SER A 76 10.65 -6.89 2.97
N PHE A 77 10.37 -7.45 1.79
CA PHE A 77 9.32 -6.98 0.86
C PHE A 77 8.02 -7.79 0.94
N ALA A 78 7.84 -8.64 1.96
CA ALA A 78 6.64 -9.49 2.09
C ALA A 78 5.31 -8.71 2.00
N PHE A 79 5.27 -7.47 2.51
CA PHE A 79 4.09 -6.60 2.41
C PHE A 79 3.88 -6.02 1.00
N ALA A 80 4.95 -5.72 0.27
CA ALA A 80 4.86 -5.26 -1.11
C ALA A 80 4.37 -6.38 -2.05
N PHE A 81 4.78 -7.63 -1.78
CA PHE A 81 4.36 -8.82 -2.56
C PHE A 81 2.85 -9.09 -2.52
N TYR A 82 2.13 -8.56 -1.52
CA TYR A 82 0.68 -8.61 -1.50
C TYR A 82 0.03 -7.70 -2.55
N MET A 83 0.67 -6.55 -2.81
CA MET A 83 0.27 -5.57 -3.81
C MET A 83 0.77 -5.97 -5.20
N ASP A 84 2.03 -6.37 -5.29
CA ASP A 84 2.69 -6.77 -6.54
C ASP A 84 2.31 -8.21 -6.91
N ARG A 85 1.42 -8.35 -7.89
CA ARG A 85 0.93 -9.67 -8.35
C ARG A 85 1.74 -10.25 -9.49
N GLN A 86 2.40 -9.42 -10.29
CA GLN A 86 3.14 -9.89 -11.46
C GLN A 86 4.51 -10.44 -11.06
N LYS A 87 5.01 -11.44 -11.79
CA LYS A 87 6.32 -12.05 -11.51
C LYS A 87 7.44 -11.04 -11.76
N GLU A 88 7.28 -10.24 -12.81
CA GLU A 88 8.21 -9.19 -13.21
C GLU A 88 8.34 -8.11 -12.12
N GLU A 89 7.24 -7.76 -11.46
CA GLU A 89 7.23 -6.82 -10.33
C GLU A 89 7.97 -7.41 -9.12
N ARG A 90 7.71 -8.68 -8.79
CA ARG A 90 8.38 -9.38 -7.66
C ARG A 90 9.88 -9.56 -7.91
N GLU A 91 10.27 -9.89 -9.13
CA GLU A 91 11.67 -10.07 -9.54
C GLU A 91 12.43 -8.75 -9.53
N ARG A 92 11.85 -7.66 -10.04
CA ARG A 92 12.50 -6.34 -10.07
C ARG A 92 12.36 -5.57 -8.75
N GLY A 93 11.34 -5.86 -7.95
CA GLY A 93 11.04 -5.13 -6.71
C GLY A 93 10.47 -3.73 -6.96
N VAL A 94 9.84 -3.51 -8.12
CA VAL A 94 9.21 -2.24 -8.49
C VAL A 94 7.80 -2.51 -9.00
N THR A 95 6.85 -1.68 -8.58
CA THR A 95 5.47 -1.71 -9.08
C THR A 95 5.45 -1.20 -10.51
N ILE A 96 4.89 -2.01 -11.43
CA ILE A 96 4.80 -1.72 -12.86
C ILE A 96 3.37 -1.35 -13.23
N ALA A 97 2.40 -2.10 -12.70
CA ALA A 97 0.98 -1.91 -12.93
C ALA A 97 0.30 -1.34 -11.68
N CYS A 98 -0.72 -0.49 -11.88
CA CYS A 98 -1.54 -0.04 -10.76
C CYS A 98 -2.36 -1.22 -10.24
N THR A 99 -2.28 -1.49 -8.94
CA THR A 99 -3.08 -2.52 -8.29
C THR A 99 -4.07 -1.90 -7.34
N THR A 100 -5.33 -2.31 -7.48
CA THR A 100 -6.43 -1.88 -6.63
C THR A 100 -6.75 -2.95 -5.60
N LYS A 101 -6.89 -2.56 -4.33
CA LYS A 101 -7.31 -3.42 -3.23
C LYS A 101 -8.44 -2.74 -2.48
N GLU A 102 -9.42 -3.54 -2.08
CA GLU A 102 -10.54 -3.07 -1.29
C GLU A 102 -10.45 -3.63 0.12
N PHE A 103 -10.79 -2.81 1.09
CA PHE A 103 -10.94 -3.25 2.47
C PHE A 103 -12.08 -2.50 3.14
N TYR A 104 -12.65 -3.14 4.16
CA TYR A 104 -13.82 -2.63 4.85
C TYR A 104 -13.44 -2.27 6.28
N THR A 105 -13.89 -1.11 6.73
CA THR A 105 -13.85 -0.72 8.14
C THR A 105 -15.27 -0.72 8.70
N GLU A 106 -15.40 -0.45 10.01
CA GLU A 106 -16.70 -0.32 10.65
C GLU A 106 -17.58 0.74 9.98
N LYS A 107 -16.97 1.83 9.50
CA LYS A 107 -17.67 3.02 9.00
C LYS A 107 -17.60 3.24 7.48
N TRP A 108 -16.51 2.83 6.83
CA TRP A 108 -16.22 3.17 5.42
C TRP A 108 -15.80 1.95 4.61
N HIS A 109 -16.10 1.98 3.31
CA HIS A 109 -15.52 1.08 2.31
C HIS A 109 -14.39 1.83 1.61
N TYR A 110 -13.18 1.31 1.73
CA TYR A 110 -12.01 1.93 1.14
C TYR A 110 -11.50 1.12 -0.04
N THR A 111 -11.14 1.84 -1.10
CA THR A 111 -10.38 1.30 -2.22
C THR A 111 -9.02 1.97 -2.25
N ILE A 112 -7.95 1.19 -2.10
CA ILE A 112 -6.57 1.68 -2.25
C ILE A 112 -6.05 1.31 -3.63
N ILE A 113 -5.53 2.31 -4.32
CA ILE A 113 -4.85 2.18 -5.60
C ILE A 113 -3.36 2.44 -5.35
N ASP A 114 -2.56 1.38 -5.47
CA ASP A 114 -1.10 1.51 -5.42
C ASP A 114 -0.58 1.87 -6.81
N ALA A 115 0.07 3.02 -6.93
CA ALA A 115 0.55 3.55 -8.20
C ALA A 115 2.08 3.42 -8.33
N PRO A 116 2.59 3.16 -9.56
CA PRO A 116 4.01 3.01 -9.79
C PRO A 116 4.76 4.34 -9.58
N GLY A 117 5.98 4.26 -9.04
CA GLY A 117 6.82 5.44 -8.79
C GLY A 117 7.84 5.75 -9.89
N HIS A 118 8.03 4.85 -10.85
CA HIS A 118 9.01 4.99 -11.92
C HIS A 118 8.47 5.88 -13.05
N ARG A 119 9.34 6.69 -13.67
CA ARG A 119 8.91 7.66 -14.70
C ARG A 119 8.34 6.98 -15.96
N ASP A 120 8.89 5.83 -16.33
CA ASP A 120 8.38 5.03 -17.47
C ASP A 120 6.91 4.63 -17.32
N PHE A 121 6.40 4.54 -16.08
CA PHE A 121 5.05 4.09 -15.78
C PHE A 121 4.10 5.23 -15.37
N ILE A 122 4.43 6.49 -15.68
CA ILE A 122 3.56 7.66 -15.40
C ILE A 122 2.17 7.48 -16.03
N LYS A 123 2.07 6.88 -17.22
CA LYS A 123 0.77 6.62 -17.88
C LYS A 123 -0.14 5.70 -17.04
N ASN A 124 0.44 4.72 -16.38
CA ASN A 124 -0.29 3.80 -15.51
C ASN A 124 -0.73 4.57 -14.26
N MET A 125 0.16 5.36 -13.65
CA MET A 125 -0.16 6.22 -12.50
C MET A 125 -1.32 7.19 -12.81
N ILE A 126 -1.33 7.83 -13.98
CA ILE A 126 -2.43 8.74 -14.40
C ILE A 126 -3.76 7.97 -14.44
N THR A 127 -3.76 6.79 -15.04
CA THR A 127 -4.96 5.94 -15.10
C THR A 127 -5.45 5.50 -13.71
N GLY A 128 -4.53 5.20 -12.79
CA GLY A 128 -4.85 4.87 -11.40
C GLY A 128 -5.36 6.08 -10.61
N ALA A 129 -4.75 7.25 -10.79
CA ALA A 129 -5.15 8.47 -10.12
C ALA A 129 -6.53 8.97 -10.57
N SER A 130 -6.89 8.77 -11.85
CA SER A 130 -8.22 9.13 -12.37
C SER A 130 -9.38 8.35 -11.74
N GLN A 131 -9.09 7.24 -11.05
CA GLN A 131 -10.09 6.42 -10.35
C GLN A 131 -10.20 6.78 -8.86
N ALA A 132 -9.32 7.65 -8.34
CA ALA A 132 -9.26 7.99 -6.93
C ALA A 132 -9.87 9.37 -6.63
N ASP A 133 -10.52 9.47 -5.48
CA ASP A 133 -11.05 10.71 -4.94
C ASP A 133 -9.98 11.47 -4.14
N VAL A 134 -9.08 10.73 -3.49
CA VAL A 134 -8.03 11.27 -2.62
C VAL A 134 -6.66 10.76 -3.06
N ALA A 135 -5.67 11.64 -3.10
CA ALA A 135 -4.29 11.28 -3.35
C ALA A 135 -3.45 11.37 -2.07
N LEU A 136 -2.76 10.29 -1.74
CA LEU A 136 -1.78 10.21 -0.67
C LEU A 136 -0.38 10.21 -1.27
N ILE A 137 0.41 11.24 -0.95
CA ILE A 137 1.78 11.40 -1.45
C ILE A 137 2.76 10.93 -0.38
N MET A 138 3.50 9.86 -0.70
CA MET A 138 4.61 9.37 0.12
C MET A 138 5.91 10.04 -0.28
N VAL A 139 6.56 10.65 0.70
CA VAL A 139 7.82 11.35 0.54
C VAL A 139 8.88 10.67 1.41
N PRO A 140 10.02 10.24 0.84
CA PRO A 140 11.08 9.64 1.62
C PRO A 140 11.68 10.68 2.59
N ALA A 141 12.00 10.23 3.80
CA ALA A 141 12.57 11.07 4.85
C ALA A 141 14.09 10.87 5.04
N ASP A 142 14.70 10.07 4.17
CA ASP A 142 16.13 9.76 4.15
C ASP A 142 16.88 10.66 3.15
N GLY A 143 18.12 10.31 2.81
CA GLY A 143 18.93 11.01 1.81
C GLY A 143 18.28 11.11 0.42
N ASN A 144 17.28 10.28 0.12
CA ASN A 144 16.53 10.30 -1.14
C ASN A 144 15.41 11.35 -1.16
N PHE A 145 15.24 12.13 -0.08
CA PHE A 145 14.34 13.28 -0.09
C PHE A 145 14.70 14.29 -1.19
N THR A 146 15.99 14.60 -1.33
CA THR A 146 16.48 15.62 -2.28
C THR A 146 16.28 15.18 -3.73
N THR A 147 16.46 13.89 -4.03
CA THR A 147 16.21 13.31 -5.35
C THR A 147 14.72 13.24 -5.67
N ALA A 148 13.89 12.93 -4.68
CA ALA A 148 12.43 12.89 -4.84
C ALA A 148 11.82 14.27 -5.16
N ILE A 149 12.36 15.35 -4.60
CA ILE A 149 11.88 16.73 -4.85
C ILE A 149 12.63 17.44 -5.98
N ALA A 150 13.70 16.83 -6.52
CA ALA A 150 14.48 17.43 -7.58
C ALA A 150 13.62 17.65 -8.83
N LYS A 151 13.87 18.75 -9.55
CA LYS A 151 13.18 19.02 -10.81
C LYS A 151 13.46 17.87 -11.80
N GLY A 152 12.40 17.32 -12.37
CA GLY A 152 12.50 16.32 -13.43
C GLY A 152 13.29 16.87 -14.61
N ASN A 153 14.43 16.24 -14.91
CA ASN A 153 15.29 16.67 -16.00
C ASN A 153 14.86 15.92 -17.27
N HIS A 154 14.07 16.56 -18.13
CA HIS A 154 13.49 15.96 -19.35
C HIS A 154 14.51 15.40 -20.36
N LYS A 155 15.82 15.63 -20.15
CA LYS A 155 16.89 15.21 -21.05
C LYS A 155 17.58 13.89 -20.68
N ALA A 156 17.39 13.38 -19.46
CA ALA A 156 18.18 12.24 -18.98
C ALA A 156 17.51 10.86 -19.18
N GLY A 157 16.20 10.80 -19.44
CA GLY A 157 15.50 9.51 -19.53
C GLY A 157 15.50 8.70 -18.21
N GLU A 158 15.98 9.28 -17.12
CA GLU A 158 15.74 8.85 -15.73
C GLU A 158 14.41 9.40 -15.25
#